data_AF-A0A8X6XXP2-F1
#
_entry.id   AF-A0A8X6XXP2-F1
#
_cell.length_a   1.000
_cell.length_b   1.000
_cell.length_c   1.000
_cell.angle_alpha   90.00
_cell.angle_beta   90.00
_cell.angle_gamma   90.00
#
_symmetry.space_group_name_H-M   'P 1'
#
loop_
_entity.id
_entity.type
_entity.pdbx_description
1 polymer ?
#
loop_
_entity_poly.entity_id
_entity_poly.type
_entity_poly.pdbx_seq_one_letter_code
_entity_poly.pdbx_strand_id
1 'polypeptide(L)'
;MNPIEKIKNKRTPIRSAVTKLITKIQNYIESNCEDVDNILELQDQLIEKELSLKQLNAEMENLIGDASEFDTEINGSEEYSEKIVSIKYKIKSYIKLREGNLNVSSSTLVWSGQNRPQLSIKLPEIPYQSFLENMKNGAILKYNLTTLSQQIHNSPQSKNCIISKLH
;
A
#
# COMPACT_ATOMS: atom_id res chain seq x y z
N MET A 1 -7.68 39.50 17.64
CA MET A 1 -7.76 38.03 17.74
C MET A 1 -6.35 37.48 17.80
N ASN A 2 -6.01 36.76 18.88
CA ASN A 2 -4.69 36.22 19.13
C ASN A 2 -4.33 35.15 18.06
N PRO A 3 -3.07 35.07 17.57
CA PRO A 3 -2.65 34.04 16.60
C PRO A 3 -3.01 32.59 17.01
N ILE A 4 -2.83 32.23 18.28
CA ILE A 4 -3.17 30.89 18.82
C ILE A 4 -4.69 30.66 18.77
N GLU A 5 -5.47 31.68 19.11
CA GLU A 5 -6.93 31.65 19.07
C GLU A 5 -7.45 31.44 17.64
N LYS A 6 -6.78 32.02 16.64
CA LYS A 6 -7.13 31.78 15.22
C LYS A 6 -6.93 30.33 14.82
N ILE A 7 -5.84 29.70 15.26
CA ILE A 7 -5.57 28.29 14.98
C ILE A 7 -6.60 27.40 15.69
N LYS A 8 -6.90 27.69 16.97
CA LYS A 8 -7.97 26.99 17.71
C LYS A 8 -9.31 27.05 16.96
N ASN A 9 -9.69 28.21 16.46
CA ASN A 9 -10.94 28.38 15.70
C ASN A 9 -10.93 27.63 14.36
N LYS A 10 -9.80 27.52 13.68
CA LYS A 10 -9.67 26.68 12.47
C LYS A 10 -9.73 25.18 12.78
N ARG A 11 -9.19 24.76 13.94
CA ARG A 11 -9.10 23.35 14.32
C ARG A 11 -10.44 22.76 14.76
N THR A 12 -11.29 23.54 15.44
CA THR A 12 -12.61 23.11 15.91
C THR A 12 -13.49 22.48 14.82
N PRO A 13 -13.74 23.12 13.66
CA PRO A 13 -14.55 22.51 12.60
C PRO A 13 -13.91 21.25 12.01
N ILE A 14 -12.58 21.18 11.95
CA ILE A 14 -11.85 19.99 11.46
C ILE A 14 -12.02 18.82 12.44
N ARG A 15 -11.85 19.06 13.75
CA ARG A 15 -12.13 18.04 14.79
C ARG A 15 -13.57 17.53 14.71
N SER A 16 -14.55 18.42 14.51
CA SER A 16 -15.95 18.03 14.30
C SER A 16 -16.13 17.16 13.05
N ALA A 17 -15.50 17.53 11.93
CA ALA A 17 -15.53 16.74 10.69
C ALA A 17 -14.91 15.36 10.88
N VAL A 18 -13.75 15.28 11.56
CA VAL A 18 -13.10 14.01 11.89
C VAL A 18 -14.02 13.11 12.71
N THR A 19 -14.65 13.63 13.77
CA THR A 19 -15.58 12.84 14.58
C THR A 19 -16.74 12.30 13.74
N LYS A 20 -17.33 13.13 12.86
CA LYS A 20 -18.39 12.70 11.95
C LYS A 20 -17.95 11.61 10.99
N LEU A 21 -16.76 11.75 10.40
CA LEU A 21 -16.17 10.75 9.51
C LEU A 21 -15.94 9.43 10.26
N ILE A 22 -15.36 9.48 11.46
CA ILE A 22 -15.14 8.31 12.30
C ILE A 22 -16.45 7.59 12.58
N THR A 23 -17.49 8.30 13.03
CA THR A 23 -18.80 7.69 13.29
C THR A 23 -19.40 7.09 12.02
N LYS A 24 -19.31 7.78 10.88
CA LYS A 24 -19.79 7.25 9.60
C LYS A 24 -19.06 5.95 9.22
N ILE A 25 -17.74 5.94 9.30
CA ILE A 25 -16.92 4.75 9.01
C ILE A 25 -17.24 3.61 9.98
N GLN A 26 -17.38 3.89 11.28
CA GLN A 26 -17.76 2.88 12.29
C GLN A 26 -19.11 2.25 11.94
N ASN A 27 -20.13 3.06 11.63
CA ASN A 27 -21.44 2.56 11.22
C ASN A 27 -21.35 1.70 9.95
N TYR A 28 -20.52 2.07 8.98
CA TYR A 28 -20.28 1.27 7.76
C TYR A 28 -19.67 -0.09 8.07
N ILE A 29 -18.67 -0.12 8.96
CA ILE A 29 -18.00 -1.36 9.37
C ILE A 29 -18.97 -2.25 10.17
N GLU A 30 -19.71 -1.67 11.11
CA GLU A 30 -20.65 -2.39 11.99
C GLU A 30 -21.88 -2.92 11.25
N SER A 31 -22.37 -2.17 10.25
CA SER A 31 -23.45 -2.62 9.35
C SER A 31 -22.99 -3.63 8.29
N ASN A 32 -21.70 -3.97 8.27
CA ASN A 32 -21.09 -4.86 7.29
C ASN A 32 -21.44 -4.45 5.84
N CYS A 33 -21.37 -3.15 5.54
CA CYS A 33 -21.68 -2.60 4.22
C CYS A 33 -20.68 -3.08 3.14
N GLU A 34 -21.18 -3.49 1.98
CA GLU A 34 -20.37 -4.06 0.90
C GLU A 34 -19.64 -3.03 0.03
N ASP A 35 -19.99 -1.75 0.18
CA ASP A 35 -19.43 -0.65 -0.58
C ASP A 35 -18.02 -0.28 -0.07
N VAL A 36 -17.02 -1.03 -0.54
CA VAL A 36 -15.60 -0.82 -0.22
C VAL A 36 -15.09 0.50 -0.79
N ASP A 37 -15.56 0.89 -1.98
CA ASP A 37 -15.13 2.13 -2.65
C ASP A 37 -15.51 3.36 -1.82
N ASN A 38 -16.74 3.41 -1.29
CA ASN A 38 -17.14 4.50 -0.41
C ASN A 38 -16.37 4.48 0.93
N ILE A 39 -15.97 3.31 1.45
CA ILE A 39 -15.10 3.25 2.65
C ILE A 39 -13.71 3.82 2.35
N LEU A 40 -13.15 3.54 1.17
CA LEU A 40 -11.88 4.12 0.72
C LEU A 40 -12.00 5.64 0.55
N GLU A 41 -13.08 6.14 -0.05
CA GLU A 41 -13.32 7.58 -0.17
C GLU A 41 -13.39 8.26 1.21
N LEU A 42 -14.13 7.66 2.16
CA LEU A 42 -14.21 8.16 3.54
C LEU A 42 -12.85 8.11 4.25
N GLN A 43 -12.03 7.10 3.95
CA GLN A 43 -10.66 6.99 4.46
C GLN A 43 -9.79 8.12 3.93
N ASP A 44 -9.86 8.44 2.64
CA ASP A 44 -9.09 9.54 2.03
C ASP A 44 -9.49 10.88 2.63
N GLN A 45 -10.79 11.13 2.76
CA GLN A 45 -11.30 12.33 3.45
C GLN A 45 -10.78 12.42 4.89
N LEU A 46 -10.72 11.30 5.63
CA LEU A 46 -10.18 11.27 6.98
C LEU A 46 -8.68 11.61 7.01
N ILE A 47 -7.90 11.07 6.07
CA ILE A 47 -6.45 11.31 5.95
C ILE A 47 -6.17 12.79 5.68
N GLU A 48 -6.93 13.44 4.78
CA GLU A 48 -6.78 14.87 4.53
C GLU A 48 -7.01 15.73 5.78
N LYS A 49 -8.02 15.36 6.57
CA LYS A 49 -8.34 16.08 7.82
C LYS A 49 -7.29 15.81 8.90
N GLU A 50 -6.76 14.59 8.99
CA GLU A 50 -5.60 14.25 9.84
C GLU A 50 -4.38 15.14 9.51
N LEU A 51 -4.07 15.30 8.22
CA LEU A 51 -2.97 16.16 7.78
C LEU A 51 -3.21 17.63 8.15
N SER A 52 -4.44 18.11 7.98
CA SER A 52 -4.82 19.47 8.36
C SER A 52 -4.67 19.71 9.88
N LEU A 53 -5.04 18.73 10.70
CA LEU A 53 -4.83 18.80 12.15
C LEU A 53 -3.34 18.85 12.52
N LYS A 54 -2.51 18.01 11.87
CA LYS A 54 -1.05 18.00 12.09
C LYS A 54 -0.42 19.33 11.73
N GLN A 55 -0.83 19.94 10.62
CA GLN A 55 -0.36 21.27 10.21
C GLN A 55 -0.72 22.35 11.24
N LEU A 56 -2.00 22.39 11.67
CA LEU A 56 -2.44 23.37 12.67
C LEU A 56 -1.77 23.18 14.03
N ASN A 57 -1.50 21.95 14.44
CA ASN A 57 -0.76 21.69 15.68
C ASN A 57 0.69 22.15 15.57
N ALA A 58 1.38 21.87 14.46
CA ALA A 58 2.74 22.37 14.23
C ALA A 58 2.80 23.91 14.16
N GLU A 59 1.82 24.56 13.54
CA GLU A 59 1.69 26.03 13.56
C GLU A 59 1.50 26.55 14.99
N MET A 60 0.74 25.85 15.82
CA MET A 60 0.51 26.22 17.22
C MET A 60 1.78 26.05 18.07
N GLU A 61 2.49 24.93 17.90
CA GLU A 61 3.78 24.65 18.55
C GLU A 61 4.81 25.75 18.26
N ASN A 62 4.86 26.25 17.02
CA ASN A 62 5.76 27.34 16.64
C ASN A 62 5.41 28.70 17.26
N LEU A 63 4.17 28.90 17.71
CA LEU A 63 3.70 30.16 18.29
C LEU A 63 3.71 30.17 19.82
N ILE A 64 3.65 29.00 20.45
CA ILE A 64 3.67 28.87 21.91
C ILE A 64 5.13 28.81 22.37
N GLY A 65 5.58 29.86 23.06
CA GLY A 65 6.94 29.95 23.60
C GLY A 65 7.10 29.36 25.01
N ASP A 66 6.01 29.05 25.71
CA ASP A 66 6.03 28.60 27.10
C ASP A 66 5.27 27.28 27.29
N ALA A 67 5.90 26.30 27.94
CA ALA A 67 5.44 24.92 28.01
C ALA A 67 4.19 24.74 28.90
N SER A 68 3.88 25.70 29.77
CA SER A 68 2.70 25.59 30.66
C SER A 68 1.36 25.83 29.94
N GLU A 69 1.36 26.49 28.78
CA GLU A 69 0.19 26.65 27.92
C GLU A 69 -0.07 25.39 27.05
N PHE A 70 0.82 24.40 27.14
CA PHE A 70 0.93 23.25 26.24
C PHE A 70 0.09 22.05 26.70
N ASP A 71 -0.01 21.79 28.00
CA ASP A 71 -0.50 20.50 28.54
C ASP A 71 -1.94 20.16 28.16
N THR A 72 -2.87 21.12 28.28
CA THR A 72 -4.28 20.88 27.91
C THR A 72 -4.46 20.65 26.41
N GLU A 73 -3.57 21.23 25.60
CA GLU A 73 -3.66 21.19 24.15
C GLU A 73 -3.01 19.94 23.56
N ILE A 74 -1.90 19.48 24.12
CA ILE A 74 -1.28 18.20 23.78
C ILE A 74 -2.29 17.07 24.00
N ASN A 75 -2.90 17.01 25.19
CA ASN A 75 -3.83 15.93 25.54
C ASN A 75 -5.00 15.87 24.55
N GLY A 76 -5.57 17.03 24.20
CA GLY A 76 -6.64 17.12 23.20
C GLY A 76 -6.18 16.88 21.76
N SER A 77 -4.88 16.88 21.47
CA SER A 77 -4.32 16.49 20.18
C SER A 77 -4.10 14.97 20.11
N GLU A 78 -3.52 14.39 21.16
CA GLU A 78 -3.26 12.96 21.28
C GLU A 78 -4.54 12.13 21.20
N GLU A 79 -5.60 12.55 21.90
CA GLU A 79 -6.90 11.84 21.87
C GLU A 79 -7.45 11.68 20.44
N TYR A 80 -7.34 12.73 19.61
CA TYR A 80 -7.79 12.66 18.22
C TYR A 80 -6.84 11.83 17.36
N SER A 81 -5.53 11.91 17.61
CA SER A 81 -4.53 11.07 16.94
C SER A 81 -4.82 9.59 17.16
N GLU A 82 -5.04 9.18 18.42
CA GLU A 82 -5.37 7.79 18.78
C GLU A 82 -6.67 7.32 18.13
N LYS A 83 -7.72 8.15 18.16
CA LYS A 83 -9.00 7.86 17.50
C LYS A 83 -8.84 7.64 15.99
N ILE A 84 -8.05 8.49 15.33
CA ILE A 84 -7.76 8.38 13.89
C ILE A 84 -6.94 7.11 13.60
N VAL A 85 -5.91 6.81 14.39
CA VAL A 85 -5.10 5.59 14.23
C VAL A 85 -5.95 4.34 14.39
N SER A 86 -6.80 4.31 15.43
CA SER A 86 -7.69 3.19 15.71
C SER A 86 -8.65 2.92 14.55
N ILE A 87 -9.30 3.97 14.01
CA ILE A 87 -10.24 3.76 12.89
C ILE A 87 -9.51 3.35 11.60
N LYS A 88 -8.32 3.88 11.32
CA LYS A 88 -7.51 3.47 10.16
C LYS A 88 -7.15 1.99 10.22
N TYR A 89 -6.81 1.49 11.42
CA TYR A 89 -6.56 0.07 11.62
C TYR A 89 -7.82 -0.78 11.39
N LYS A 90 -8.98 -0.32 11.86
CA LYS A 90 -10.27 -0.99 11.63
C LYS A 90 -10.62 -1.04 10.14
N ILE A 91 -10.49 0.07 9.41
CA ILE A 91 -10.69 0.13 7.95
C ILE A 91 -9.79 -0.89 7.24
N LYS A 92 -8.48 -0.84 7.52
CA LYS A 92 -7.50 -1.76 6.91
C LYS A 92 -7.84 -3.23 7.17
N SER A 93 -8.28 -3.55 8.38
CA SER A 93 -8.67 -4.92 8.74
C SER A 93 -9.96 -5.35 8.01
N TYR A 94 -10.93 -4.44 7.91
CA TYR A 94 -12.21 -4.66 7.23
C TYR A 94 -12.03 -4.93 5.74
N ILE A 95 -11.23 -4.10 5.05
CA ILE A 95 -10.94 -4.26 3.62
C ILE A 95 -10.24 -5.60 3.37
N LYS A 96 -9.20 -5.93 4.15
CA LYS A 96 -8.48 -7.21 4.03
C LYS A 96 -9.39 -8.43 4.20
N LEU A 97 -10.33 -8.37 5.14
CA LEU A 97 -11.29 -9.45 5.35
C LEU A 97 -12.17 -9.66 4.10
N ARG A 98 -12.61 -8.57 3.47
CA ARG A 98 -13.43 -8.64 2.26
C ARG A 98 -12.67 -9.12 1.03
N GLU A 99 -11.45 -8.63 0.83
CA GLU A 99 -10.55 -9.12 -0.22
C GLU A 99 -10.24 -10.62 -0.05
N GLY A 100 -10.04 -11.06 1.19
CA GLY A 100 -9.86 -12.47 1.53
C GLY A 100 -11.11 -13.32 1.22
N ASN A 101 -12.30 -12.81 1.55
CA ASN A 101 -13.57 -13.50 1.26
C ASN A 101 -13.91 -13.56 -0.25
N LEU A 102 -13.50 -12.55 -1.04
CA LEU A 102 -13.62 -12.56 -2.50
C LEU A 102 -12.73 -13.64 -3.14
N ASN A 103 -11.53 -13.90 -2.59
CA ASN A 103 -10.67 -14.99 -3.06
C ASN A 103 -11.16 -16.39 -2.64
N VAL A 104 -11.92 -16.51 -1.55
CA VAL A 104 -12.53 -17.80 -1.14
C VAL A 104 -13.81 -18.10 -1.95
N SER A 105 -14.48 -17.09 -2.49
CA SER A 105 -15.71 -17.26 -3.28
C SER A 105 -15.49 -17.86 -4.68
N SER A 106 -14.23 -18.01 -5.11
CA SER A 106 -13.88 -18.82 -6.31
C SER A 106 -13.71 -20.31 -6.00
N SER A 107 -13.86 -20.72 -4.74
CA SER A 107 -13.74 -22.11 -4.29
C SER A 107 -14.86 -22.45 -3.31
N THR A 108 -16.10 -22.50 -3.78
CA THR A 108 -17.19 -23.12 -3.00
C THR A 108 -16.88 -24.61 -2.83
N LEU A 109 -16.20 -24.97 -1.73
CA LEU A 109 -16.26 -26.31 -1.18
C LEU A 109 -16.86 -26.19 0.22
N VAL A 110 -18.16 -26.44 0.22
CA VAL A 110 -18.99 -26.67 1.39
C VAL A 110 -18.28 -27.66 2.32
N TRP A 111 -18.01 -27.24 3.55
CA TRP A 111 -17.63 -28.15 4.62
C TRP A 111 -18.90 -28.88 5.07
N SER A 112 -19.14 -30.05 4.49
CA SER A 112 -19.97 -31.09 5.10
C SER A 112 -19.04 -32.24 5.47
N GLY A 113 -19.02 -32.59 6.76
CA GLY A 113 -18.27 -33.72 7.25
C GLY A 113 -18.65 -35.04 6.58
N GLN A 114 -17.69 -35.95 6.65
CA GLN A 114 -17.75 -37.39 6.37
C GLN A 114 -17.41 -37.83 4.93
N ASN A 115 -16.31 -38.60 4.87
CA ASN A 115 -15.80 -39.46 3.78
C ASN A 115 -15.12 -38.77 2.59
N ARG A 116 -13.83 -38.40 2.78
CA ARG A 116 -12.91 -38.09 1.67
C ARG A 116 -12.31 -39.40 1.12
N PRO A 117 -12.52 -39.79 -0.15
CA PRO A 117 -11.65 -40.77 -0.79
C PRO A 117 -10.27 -40.14 -0.97
N GLN A 118 -9.23 -40.81 -0.47
CA GLN A 118 -7.85 -40.37 -0.62
C GLN A 118 -7.44 -40.42 -2.10
N LEU A 119 -7.55 -39.29 -2.80
CA LEU A 119 -6.98 -39.13 -4.14
C LEU A 119 -5.45 -39.02 -4.00
N SER A 120 -4.77 -40.12 -4.31
CA SER A 120 -3.31 -40.17 -4.43
C SER A 120 -2.87 -39.48 -5.72
N ILE A 121 -2.67 -38.17 -5.66
CA ILE A 121 -2.07 -37.43 -6.76
C ILE A 121 -0.56 -37.74 -6.73
N LYS A 122 -0.10 -38.58 -7.66
CA LYS A 122 1.33 -38.80 -7.88
C LYS A 122 1.92 -37.56 -8.55
N LEU A 123 2.93 -36.98 -7.91
CA LEU A 123 3.71 -35.88 -8.46
C LEU A 123 4.54 -36.38 -9.65
N PRO A 124 4.62 -35.66 -10.79
CA PRO A 124 5.49 -36.05 -11.89
C PRO A 124 6.95 -36.05 -11.44
N GLU A 125 7.63 -37.20 -11.52
CA GLU A 125 9.08 -37.26 -11.33
C GLU A 125 9.77 -36.70 -12.58
N ILE A 126 10.51 -35.61 -12.42
CA ILE A 126 11.40 -35.11 -13.47
C ILE A 126 12.73 -35.86 -13.32
N PRO A 127 13.17 -36.65 -14.32
CA PRO A 127 14.44 -37.35 -14.24
C PRO A 127 15.59 -36.34 -14.16
N TYR A 128 16.44 -36.46 -13.14
CA TYR A 128 17.55 -35.54 -12.88
C TYR A 128 18.48 -35.30 -14.09
N GLN A 129 18.60 -36.29 -14.98
CA GLN A 129 19.41 -36.21 -16.19
C GLN A 129 18.89 -35.17 -17.21
N SER A 130 17.57 -35.08 -17.41
CA SER A 130 17.00 -34.10 -18.34
C SER A 130 17.10 -32.67 -17.81
N PHE A 131 17.09 -32.50 -16.49
CA PHE A 131 17.32 -31.20 -15.85
C PHE A 131 18.75 -30.68 -16.10
N LEU A 132 19.76 -31.55 -15.97
CA LEU A 132 21.16 -31.17 -16.21
C LEU A 132 21.46 -30.85 -17.68
N GLU A 133 20.89 -31.61 -18.62
CA GLU A 133 21.04 -31.31 -20.06
C GLU A 133 20.41 -29.97 -20.43
N ASN A 134 19.22 -29.66 -19.90
CA ASN A 134 18.56 -28.38 -20.14
C ASN A 134 19.36 -27.19 -19.57
N MET A 135 19.99 -27.35 -18.40
CA MET A 135 20.89 -26.32 -17.86
C MET A 135 22.13 -26.10 -18.74
N LYS A 136 22.74 -27.17 -19.25
CA LYS A 136 23.91 -27.07 -20.13
C LYS A 136 23.56 -26.38 -21.45
N ASN A 137 22.43 -26.73 -22.05
CA ASN A 137 21.96 -26.11 -23.28
C ASN A 137 21.65 -24.62 -23.10
N GLY A 138 21.02 -24.23 -21.98
CA GLY A 138 20.77 -22.83 -21.65
C GLY A 138 22.06 -22.02 -21.43
N ALA A 139 23.07 -22.61 -20.81
CA ALA A 139 24.37 -21.95 -20.61
C ALA A 139 25.13 -21.73 -21.93
N ILE A 140 25.08 -22.71 -22.85
CA ILE A 140 25.72 -22.64 -24.17
C ILE A 140 25.06 -21.54 -25.02
N LEU A 141 23.73 -21.45 -25.01
CA LEU A 141 23.00 -20.40 -25.74
C LEU A 141 23.37 -19.00 -25.23
N LYS A 142 23.48 -18.83 -23.91
CA LYS A 142 23.89 -17.55 -23.31
C LYS A 142 25.32 -17.17 -23.71
N TYR A 143 26.26 -18.10 -23.68
CA TYR A 143 27.64 -17.85 -24.11
C TYR A 143 27.70 -17.41 -25.58
N ASN A 144 27.04 -18.15 -26.48
CA ASN A 144 27.04 -17.86 -27.91
C ASN A 144 26.40 -16.49 -28.25
N LEU A 145 25.31 -16.11 -27.59
CA LEU A 145 24.70 -14.79 -27.74
C LEU A 145 25.65 -13.66 -27.32
N THR A 146 26.40 -13.86 -26.24
CA THR A 146 27.33 -12.87 -25.72
C THR A 146 28.54 -12.71 -26.66
N THR A 147 29.07 -13.82 -27.16
CA THR A 147 30.18 -13.84 -28.13
C THR A 147 29.78 -13.23 -29.47
N LEU A 148 28.57 -13.49 -29.97
CA LEU A 148 28.08 -12.88 -31.22
C LEU A 148 27.91 -11.36 -31.06
N SER A 149 27.39 -10.90 -29.93
CA SER A 149 27.27 -9.47 -29.60
C SER A 149 28.63 -8.75 -29.58
N GLN A 150 29.66 -9.38 -29.01
CA GLN A 150 31.01 -8.82 -28.97
C GLN A 150 31.73 -8.83 -30.33
N GLN A 151 31.46 -9.81 -31.19
CA GLN A 151 31.98 -9.84 -32.56
C GLN A 151 31.37 -8.74 -33.44
N ILE A 152 30.08 -8.45 -33.29
CA ILE A 152 29.41 -7.35 -34.00
C ILE A 152 30.00 -5.99 -33.61
N HIS A 153 30.28 -5.77 -32.31
CA HIS A 153 30.84 -4.51 -31.83
C HIS A 153 32.32 -4.30 -32.23
N ASN A 154 33.06 -5.38 -32.50
CA ASN A 154 34.48 -5.35 -32.86
C ASN A 154 34.76 -5.51 -34.36
N SER A 155 33.73 -5.62 -35.22
CA SER A 155 33.90 -5.69 -36.66
C SER A 155 34.39 -4.35 -37.25
N PRO A 156 35.44 -4.32 -38.10
CA PRO A 156 36.02 -3.08 -38.64
C PRO A 156 35.08 -2.24 -39.51
N GLN A 157 33.95 -2.80 -39.95
CA GLN A 157 33.01 -2.10 -40.84
C GLN A 157 32.14 -1.05 -40.13
N SER A 158 32.09 -1.04 -38.79
CA SER A 158 31.35 -0.02 -38.02
C SER A 158 32.13 1.30 -37.85
N LYS A 159 33.46 1.29 -37.98
CA LYS A 159 34.29 2.50 -37.74
C LYS A 159 34.46 3.42 -38.95
N ASN A 160 33.99 3.04 -40.14
CA ASN A 160 34.17 3.81 -41.38
C ASN A 160 32.93 4.59 -41.87
N CYS A 161 31.86 4.72 -41.07
CA CYS A 161 30.63 5.42 -41.49
C CYS A 161 30.45 6.85 -40.90
N ILE A 162 31.47 7.43 -40.26
CA ILE A 162 31.36 8.81 -39.71
C ILE A 162 32.41 9.79 -40.27
N ILE A 163 33.35 9.37 -41.10
CA ILE A 163 34.30 10.28 -41.77
C ILE A 163 34.04 10.32 -43.28
N SER A 164 32.92 10.92 -43.69
CA SER A 164 32.71 11.40 -45.08
C SER A 164 31.58 12.44 -45.24
N LYS A 165 31.19 13.14 -44.16
CA LYS A 165 30.32 14.32 -44.25
C LYS A 165 30.92 15.49 -43.48
N LEU A 166 32.06 15.98 -43.95
CA LEU A 166 32.60 17.30 -43.63
C LEU A 166 33.69 17.59 -44.65
N HIS A 167 33.27 17.96 -45.86
CA HIS A 167 34.03 18.80 -46.76
C HIS A 167 33.10 19.55 -47.71
#